data_AF-A0A956DYM7-F1
#
_entry.id   AF-A0A956DYM7-F1
#
_cell.length_a   1.000
_cell.length_b   1.000
_cell.length_c   1.000
_cell.angle_alpha   90.00
_cell.angle_beta   90.00
_cell.angle_gamma   90.00
#
_symmetry.space_group_name_H-M   'P 1'
#
loop_
_entity.id
_entity.type
_entity.pdbx_description
1 polymer ?
#
loop_
_entity_poly.entity_id
_entity_poly.type
_entity_poly.pdbx_seq_one_letter_code
_entity_poly.pdbx_strand_id
1 'polypeptide(L)'
;MPKLQITRIGPVETPLPAYQSHGAAGLDLYAALQAPRTLHPGQRLLVPTGYAVALPEGHEGQVRPRSGLALHHGITVLNTPGTVDADYRGEIGVVLVNLGQEDFVVEPNMRIAQLVVA
;
A
#
# COMPACT_ATOMS: atom_id res chain seq x y z
N MET A 1 10.53 -0.95 18.28
CA MET A 1 9.46 -1.18 17.29
C MET A 1 9.09 -2.65 17.30
N PRO A 2 7.81 -3.02 17.19
CA PRO A 2 7.40 -4.41 17.09
C PRO A 2 8.07 -5.10 15.89
N LYS A 3 8.44 -6.37 16.06
CA LYS A 3 9.03 -7.16 14.98
C LYS A 3 7.93 -7.58 14.01
N LEU A 4 7.89 -6.96 12.83
CA LEU A 4 6.97 -7.33 11.76
C LEU A 4 7.49 -8.56 11.04
N GLN A 5 6.62 -9.57 10.86
CA GLN A 5 6.91 -10.70 9.99
C GLN A 5 6.26 -10.44 8.64
N ILE A 6 7.08 -10.21 7.62
CA ILE A 6 6.62 -9.95 6.25
C ILE A 6 6.89 -11.21 5.42
N THR A 7 5.85 -11.73 4.80
CA THR A 7 5.93 -12.91 3.92
C THR A 7 5.66 -12.48 2.50
N ARG A 8 6.56 -12.80 1.57
CA ARG A 8 6.31 -12.61 0.14
C ARG A 8 5.18 -13.54 -0.29
N ILE A 9 4.19 -12.99 -0.98
CA ILE A 9 3.06 -13.70 -1.58
C ILE A 9 2.96 -13.29 -3.05
N GLY A 10 2.57 -14.23 -3.90
CA GLY A 10 2.32 -13.96 -5.31
C GLY A 10 3.58 -13.95 -6.19
N PRO A 11 3.39 -13.75 -7.51
CA PRO A 11 4.42 -14.00 -8.51
C PRO A 11 5.29 -12.79 -8.85
N VAL A 12 4.90 -11.58 -8.41
CA VAL A 12 5.63 -10.34 -8.72
C VAL A 12 6.44 -9.89 -7.51
N GLU A 13 7.75 -9.76 -7.70
CA GLU A 13 8.65 -9.30 -6.67
C GLU A 13 8.73 -7.77 -6.64
N THR A 14 8.32 -7.20 -5.50
CA THR A 14 8.50 -5.79 -5.13
C THR A 14 9.62 -5.64 -4.09
N PRO A 15 10.13 -4.42 -3.85
CA PRO A 15 11.01 -4.15 -2.72
C PRO A 15 10.33 -4.46 -1.37
N LEU A 16 11.10 -5.02 -0.43
CA LEU A 16 10.59 -5.31 0.91
C LEU A 16 10.19 -4.00 1.62
N PRO A 17 8.98 -3.90 2.21
CA PRO A 17 8.59 -2.74 2.98
C PRO A 17 9.57 -2.49 4.13
N ALA A 18 10.14 -1.29 4.15
CA ALA A 18 11.14 -0.89 5.14
C ALA A 18 10.94 0.57 5.56
N TYR A 19 11.27 0.87 6.81
CA TYR A 19 11.37 2.23 7.30
C TYR A 19 12.58 2.93 6.66
N GLN A 20 12.33 4.05 5.99
CA GLN A 20 13.36 4.77 5.22
C GLN A 20 14.28 5.62 6.09
N SER A 21 13.92 5.87 7.36
CA SER A 21 14.74 6.57 8.33
C SER A 21 14.36 6.14 9.74
N HIS A 22 15.21 6.47 10.72
CA HIS A 22 14.95 6.17 12.14
C HIS A 22 13.65 6.81 12.66
N GLY A 23 13.23 7.95 12.10
CA GLY A 23 12.01 8.66 12.48
C GLY A 23 10.79 8.32 11.63
N ALA A 24 10.89 7.39 10.68
CA ALA A 24 9.78 7.05 9.79
C ALA A 24 8.66 6.35 10.58
N ALA A 25 7.44 6.86 10.46
CA ALA A 25 6.26 6.27 11.09
C ALA A 25 5.61 5.14 10.27
N GLY A 26 5.89 5.08 8.97
CA GLY A 26 5.29 4.09 8.07
C GLY A 26 6.29 3.47 7.10
N LEU A 27 5.90 2.32 6.57
CA LEU A 27 6.62 1.56 5.55
C LEU A 27 5.95 1.78 4.18
N ASP A 28 6.70 2.17 3.16
CA ASP A 28 6.16 2.30 1.81
C ASP A 28 5.67 0.92 1.29
N LEU A 29 4.48 0.90 0.68
CA LEU A 29 3.92 -0.26 -0.03
C LEU A 29 4.02 -0.05 -1.53
N TYR A 30 4.43 -1.10 -2.24
CA TYR A 30 4.75 -1.06 -3.67
C TYR A 30 3.70 -1.82 -4.49
N ALA A 31 3.46 -1.40 -5.72
CA ALA A 31 2.55 -2.07 -6.65
C ALA A 31 3.18 -3.35 -7.24
N ALA A 32 2.68 -4.51 -6.85
CA ALA A 32 3.11 -5.82 -7.37
C ALA A 32 2.37 -6.17 -8.67
N LEU A 33 2.59 -5.36 -9.71
CA LEU A 33 1.97 -5.52 -11.03
C LEU A 33 2.95 -6.09 -12.06
N GLN A 34 2.47 -6.95 -12.95
CA GLN A 34 3.26 -7.45 -14.10
C GLN A 34 3.36 -6.43 -15.24
N ALA A 35 2.37 -5.56 -15.35
CA ALA A 35 2.27 -4.53 -16.39
C ALA A 35 1.56 -3.28 -15.82
N PRO A 36 1.77 -2.10 -16.42
CA PRO A 36 1.14 -0.86 -15.97
C PRO A 36 -0.39 -0.95 -16.01
N ARG A 37 -1.05 -0.24 -15.10
CA ARG A 37 -2.52 -0.18 -15.01
C ARG A 37 -2.97 1.28 -14.98
N THR A 38 -3.76 1.69 -15.97
CA THR A 38 -4.36 3.03 -15.99
C THR A 38 -5.58 3.07 -15.07
N LEU A 39 -5.68 4.15 -14.27
CA LEU A 39 -6.78 4.47 -13.40
C LEU A 39 -7.38 5.81 -13.83
N HIS A 40 -8.52 5.76 -14.51
CA HIS A 40 -9.21 6.96 -14.99
C HIS A 40 -9.86 7.74 -13.83
N PRO A 41 -10.12 9.05 -13.99
CA PRO A 41 -10.88 9.83 -13.00
C PRO A 41 -12.19 9.14 -12.56
N GLY A 42 -12.41 9.09 -11.25
CA GLY A 42 -13.57 8.43 -10.62
C GLY A 42 -13.47 6.91 -10.51
N GLN A 43 -12.47 6.26 -11.11
CA GLN A 43 -12.29 4.82 -10.99
C GLN A 43 -11.54 4.41 -9.72
N ARG A 44 -11.73 3.14 -9.36
CA ARG A 44 -11.01 2.46 -8.27
C ARG A 44 -10.32 1.19 -8.77
N LEU A 45 -9.17 0.87 -8.20
CA LEU A 45 -8.39 -0.32 -8.52
C LEU A 45 -7.82 -0.93 -7.24
N LEU A 46 -8.01 -2.24 -7.06
CA LEU A 46 -7.27 -3.01 -6.07
C LEU A 46 -5.89 -3.31 -6.65
N VAL A 47 -4.83 -2.85 -5.97
CA VAL A 47 -3.44 -3.09 -6.37
C VAL A 47 -2.79 -4.03 -5.34
N PRO A 48 -2.32 -5.23 -5.76
CA PRO A 48 -1.60 -6.15 -4.89
C PRO A 48 -0.25 -5.56 -4.46
N THR A 49 0.26 -5.95 -3.29
CA THR A 49 1.58 -5.53 -2.79
C THR A 49 2.64 -6.61 -2.89
N GLY A 50 2.25 -7.87 -3.10
CA GLY A 50 3.13 -9.02 -3.09
C GLY A 50 3.52 -9.47 -1.68
N TYR A 51 2.82 -9.00 -0.64
CA TYR A 51 3.18 -9.25 0.76
C TYR A 51 1.97 -9.50 1.65
N ALA A 52 2.10 -10.47 2.56
CA ALA A 52 1.34 -10.54 3.80
C ALA A 52 2.19 -10.07 4.97
N VAL A 53 1.51 -9.61 6.03
CA VAL A 53 2.16 -9.21 7.27
C VAL A 53 1.46 -9.91 8.43
N ALA A 54 2.24 -10.51 9.32
CA ALA A 54 1.77 -10.90 10.64
C ALA A 54 2.20 -9.83 11.64
N LEU A 55 1.21 -9.12 12.18
CA LEU A 55 1.40 -8.12 13.23
C LEU A 55 1.39 -8.80 14.61
N PRO A 56 2.01 -8.19 15.63
CA PRO A 56 1.86 -8.66 17.00
C PRO A 56 0.41 -8.53 17.48
N GLU A 57 0.01 -9.38 18.42
CA GLU A 57 -1.29 -9.26 19.08
C GLU A 57 -1.46 -7.85 19.72
N GLY A 58 -2.69 -7.33 19.67
CA GLY A 58 -3.03 -6.00 20.18
C GLY A 58 -2.58 -4.83 19.31
N HIS A 59 -2.06 -5.07 18.10
CA HIS A 59 -1.71 -4.04 17.14
C HIS A 59 -2.55 -4.15 15.87
N GLU A 60 -2.67 -3.04 15.15
CA GLU A 60 -3.22 -3.02 13.79
C GLU A 60 -2.24 -2.41 12.80
N GLY A 61 -2.36 -2.82 11.55
CA GLY A 61 -1.75 -2.16 10.41
C GLY A 61 -2.74 -1.18 9.80
N GLN A 62 -2.30 0.03 9.51
CA GLN A 62 -3.11 1.05 8.86
C GLN A 62 -2.51 1.39 7.50
N VAL A 63 -3.21 1.02 6.43
CA VAL A 63 -2.87 1.41 5.06
C VAL A 63 -3.36 2.83 4.82
N ARG A 64 -2.40 3.76 4.73
CA ARG A 64 -2.63 5.20 4.57
C ARG A 64 -2.17 5.69 3.20
N PRO A 65 -2.69 6.82 2.70
CA PRO A 65 -2.32 7.36 1.41
C PRO A 65 -0.92 7.99 1.48
N ARG A 66 -0.26 8.12 0.33
CA ARG A 66 0.99 8.90 0.21
C ARG A 66 0.64 10.35 -0.13
N SER A 67 1.10 11.29 0.68
CA SER A 67 0.74 12.72 0.55
C SER A 67 1.07 13.28 -0.84
N GLY A 68 2.21 12.91 -1.43
CA GLY A 68 2.59 13.34 -2.77
C GLY A 68 1.63 12.85 -3.86
N LEU A 69 1.14 11.61 -3.78
CA LEU A 69 0.16 11.08 -4.73
C LEU A 69 -1.19 11.79 -4.59
N ALA A 70 -1.62 12.04 -3.37
CA ALA A 70 -2.85 12.77 -3.09
C ALA A 70 -2.78 14.22 -3.60
N LEU A 71 -1.70 14.93 -3.29
CA LEU A 71 -1.54 16.35 -3.62
C LEU A 71 -1.37 16.58 -5.13
N HIS A 72 -0.53 15.78 -5.79
CA HIS A 72 -0.14 16.04 -7.17
C HIS A 72 -1.02 15.35 -8.21
N HIS A 73 -1.71 14.27 -7.83
CA HIS A 73 -2.47 13.44 -8.78
C HIS A 73 -3.90 13.14 -8.34
N GLY A 74 -4.33 13.57 -7.14
CA GLY A 74 -5.65 13.23 -6.61
C GLY A 74 -5.82 11.73 -6.30
N ILE A 75 -4.72 10.99 -6.15
CA ILE A 75 -4.73 9.56 -5.86
C ILE A 75 -4.72 9.33 -4.35
N THR A 76 -5.72 8.60 -3.87
CA THR A 76 -5.81 8.23 -2.45
C THR A 76 -6.19 6.76 -2.29
N VAL A 77 -6.12 6.27 -1.06
CA VAL A 77 -6.62 4.96 -0.67
C VAL A 77 -8.09 5.13 -0.26
N LEU A 78 -9.00 4.49 -1.00
CA LEU A 78 -10.45 4.70 -0.88
C LEU A 78 -10.98 4.36 0.52
N ASN A 79 -10.46 3.29 1.13
CA ASN A 79 -10.85 2.81 2.45
C ASN A 79 -9.90 3.29 3.55
N THR A 80 -9.25 4.45 3.39
CA THR A 80 -8.23 4.90 4.35
C THR A 80 -8.80 5.41 5.68
N PRO A 81 -8.14 5.14 6.83
CA PRO A 81 -7.08 4.15 7.00
C PRO A 81 -7.62 2.73 6.81
N GLY A 82 -6.98 1.95 5.94
CA GLY A 82 -7.36 0.56 5.69
C GLY A 82 -6.78 -0.33 6.79
N THR A 83 -7.65 -0.94 7.60
CA THR A 83 -7.23 -1.81 8.71
C THR A 83 -6.72 -3.16 8.23
N VAL A 84 -5.58 -3.57 8.76
CA VAL A 84 -4.99 -4.90 8.66
C VAL A 84 -4.92 -5.46 10.08
N ASP A 85 -5.76 -6.44 10.37
CA ASP A 85 -5.84 -7.06 11.70
C ASP A 85 -4.62 -7.95 12.00
N ALA A 86 -4.32 -8.17 13.28
CA ALA A 86 -3.16 -8.96 13.70
C ALA A 86 -3.22 -10.44 13.30
N ASP A 87 -4.41 -10.98 13.05
CA ASP A 87 -4.65 -12.35 12.59
C ASP A 87 -4.80 -12.45 11.06
N TYR A 88 -4.78 -11.33 10.33
CA TYR A 88 -4.82 -11.33 8.88
C TYR A 88 -3.54 -11.94 8.30
N ARG A 89 -3.69 -12.92 7.41
CA ARG A 89 -2.56 -13.60 6.72
C ARG A 89 -2.67 -13.54 5.20
N GLY A 90 -3.69 -12.86 4.69
CA GLY A 90 -3.86 -12.63 3.27
C GLY A 90 -2.86 -11.60 2.75
N GLU A 91 -2.80 -11.48 1.43
CA GLU A 91 -2.04 -10.42 0.79
C GLU A 91 -2.63 -9.06 1.10
N ILE A 92 -1.79 -8.09 1.49
CA ILE A 92 -2.21 -6.69 1.62
C ILE A 92 -2.47 -6.15 0.21
N GLY A 93 -3.73 -5.79 -0.05
CA GLY A 93 -4.15 -5.06 -1.24
C GLY A 93 -4.46 -3.61 -0.95
N VAL A 94 -4.09 -2.70 -1.85
CA VAL A 94 -4.34 -1.26 -1.73
C VAL A 94 -5.47 -0.87 -2.67
N VAL A 95 -6.59 -0.39 -2.13
CA VAL A 95 -7.72 0.10 -2.94
C VAL A 95 -7.47 1.56 -3.32
N LEU A 96 -6.82 1.79 -4.46
CA LEU A 96 -6.61 3.14 -4.98
C LEU A 96 -7.89 3.67 -5.61
N VAL A 97 -8.13 4.98 -5.46
CA VAL A 97 -9.16 5.73 -6.19
C VAL A 97 -8.53 6.99 -6.77
N ASN A 98 -8.92 7.32 -8.00
CA ASN A 98 -8.52 8.57 -8.65
C ASN A 98 -9.62 9.62 -8.48
N LEU A 99 -9.36 10.61 -7.62
CA LEU A 99 -10.21 11.79 -7.41
C LEU A 99 -9.68 13.03 -8.14
N GLY A 100 -8.62 12.86 -8.95
CA GLY A 100 -8.08 13.89 -9.83
C GLY A 100 -8.90 14.03 -11.12
N GLN A 101 -8.35 14.82 -12.05
CA GLN A 101 -8.97 15.11 -13.34
C GLN A 101 -8.24 14.47 -14.53
N GLU A 102 -7.08 13.85 -14.28
CA GLU A 102 -6.25 13.23 -15.31
C GLU A 102 -6.16 11.71 -15.08
N ASP A 103 -5.87 10.98 -16.16
CA ASP A 103 -5.54 9.56 -16.07
C ASP A 103 -4.25 9.36 -15.26
N PHE A 104 -4.25 8.38 -14.36
CA PHE A 104 -3.08 8.03 -13.58
C PHE A 104 -2.63 6.60 -13.90
N VAL A 105 -1.36 6.43 -14.27
CA VAL A 105 -0.80 5.10 -14.57
C VAL A 105 -0.07 4.58 -13.33
N VAL A 106 -0.57 3.48 -12.78
CA VAL A 106 0.12 2.73 -11.72
C VAL A 106 1.17 1.83 -12.38
N GLU A 107 2.43 2.21 -12.23
CA GLU A 107 3.57 1.44 -12.74
C GLU A 107 3.93 0.27 -11.80
N PRO A 108 4.45 -0.85 -12.34
CA PRO A 108 5.12 -1.86 -11.53
C PRO A 108 6.15 -1.25 -10.57
N ASN A 109 6.20 -1.72 -9.33
CA ASN A 109 7.11 -1.21 -8.29
C ASN A 109 6.92 0.28 -7.93
N MET A 110 5.81 0.90 -8.32
CA MET A 110 5.45 2.23 -7.83
C MET A 110 5.09 2.17 -6.35
N ARG A 111 5.56 3.14 -5.56
CA ARG A 111 5.11 3.33 -4.17
C ARG A 111 3.70 3.93 -4.16
N ILE A 112 2.72 3.19 -3.68
CA ILE A 112 1.29 3.52 -3.81
C ILE A 112 0.61 3.88 -2.49
N ALA A 113 1.09 3.34 -1.37
CA ALA A 113 0.54 3.58 -0.04
C ALA A 113 1.66 3.49 1.01
N GLN A 114 1.32 3.72 2.27
CA GLN A 114 2.20 3.45 3.40
C GLN A 114 1.46 2.68 4.48
N LEU A 115 2.12 1.72 5.11
CA LEU A 115 1.63 0.98 6.26
C LEU A 115 2.14 1.62 7.54
N VAL A 116 1.27 1.98 8.47
CA VAL A 116 1.62 2.41 9.83
C VAL A 116 1.17 1.34 10.81
N VAL A 117 2.00 0.97 11.78
CA VAL A 117 1.62 0.02 12.84
C VAL A 117 1.23 0.83 14.08
N ALA A 118 0.05 0.57 14.61
CA ALA A 118 -0.51 1.26 15.78
C ALA A 118 -0.86 0.26 16.88
#